data_AF-A0A1G2UM77-F1
#
_entry.id   AF-A0A1G2UM77-F1
#
_cell.length_a   1.000
_cell.length_b   1.000
_cell.length_c   1.000
_cell.angle_alpha   90.00
_cell.angle_beta   90.00
_cell.angle_gamma   90.00
#
_symmetry.space_group_name_H-M   'P 1'
#
loop_
_entity.id
_entity.type
_entity.pdbx_description
1 polymer ?
#
loop_
_entity_poly.entity_id
_entity_poly.type
_entity_poly.pdbx_seq_one_letter_code
_entity_poly.pdbx_strand_id
1 'polypeptide(L)'
;MYYTYLLQSRKSDKWYTGSTNDLRKRFKDHNDGKSSYTKKYIPYEIIYYEACIDEQDARSREKYLKTGMGKRYLKNRLRRFLSLTG
;
A
#
# COMPACT_ATOMS: atom_id res chain seq x y z
N MET A 1 17.42 1.61 -0.97
CA MET A 1 16.20 2.30 -0.53
C MET A 1 15.09 1.28 -0.49
N TYR A 2 14.32 1.27 0.59
CA TYR A 2 13.18 0.40 0.82
C TYR A 2 11.93 1.26 0.92
N TYR A 3 10.80 0.69 0.54
CA TYR A 3 9.53 1.40 0.44
C TYR A 3 8.46 0.65 1.17
N THR A 4 7.64 1.37 1.93
CA THR A 4 6.38 0.88 2.48
C THR A 4 5.25 1.58 1.75
N TYR A 5 4.31 0.82 1.20
CA TYR A 5 3.31 1.36 0.27
C TYR A 5 1.89 0.92 0.60
N LEU A 6 0.93 1.72 0.16
CA LEU A 6 -0.50 1.45 0.22
C LEU A 6 -1.08 1.47 -1.20
N LEU A 7 -1.69 0.36 -1.59
CA LEU A 7 -2.47 0.25 -2.82
C LEU A 7 -3.95 0.31 -2.50
N GLN A 8 -4.75 0.89 -3.38
CA GLN A 8 -6.21 0.77 -3.39
C GLN A 8 -6.65 0.06 -4.65
N SER A 9 -7.52 -0.94 -4.48
CA SER A 9 -8.25 -1.56 -5.59
C SER A 9 -9.29 -0.58 -6.11
N ARG A 10 -9.29 -0.31 -7.41
CA ARG A 10 -10.32 0.52 -8.06
C ARG A 10 -11.69 -0.19 -8.14
N LYS A 11 -11.75 -1.50 -7.86
CA LYS A 11 -12.99 -2.30 -7.94
C LYS A 11 -13.70 -2.47 -6.61
N SER A 12 -12.99 -2.36 -5.50
CA SER A 12 -13.49 -2.85 -4.21
C SER A 12 -13.08 -2.02 -3.01
N ASP A 13 -12.44 -0.87 -3.24
CA ASP A 13 -11.87 0.02 -2.21
C ASP A 13 -10.97 -0.67 -1.18
N LYS A 14 -10.55 -1.91 -1.48
CA LYS A 14 -9.71 -2.70 -0.60
C LYS A 14 -8.30 -2.15 -0.65
N TRP A 15 -7.78 -1.93 0.54
CA TRP A 15 -6.40 -1.53 0.72
C TRP A 15 -5.48 -2.74 0.79
N TYR A 16 -4.30 -2.61 0.22
CA TYR A 16 -3.20 -3.52 0.40
C TYR A 16 -1.97 -2.76 0.88
N THR A 17 -1.35 -3.22 1.96
CA THR A 17 -0.12 -2.64 2.51
C THR A 17 1.00 -3.65 2.38
N GLY A 18 2.14 -3.22 1.84
CA GLY A 18 3.34 -4.03 1.71
C GLY A 18 4.61 -3.19 1.78
N SER A 19 5.75 -3.87 1.79
CA SER A 19 7.05 -3.24 1.60
C SER A 19 7.88 -3.93 0.51
N THR A 20 8.83 -3.20 -0.08
CA THR A 20 9.71 -3.68 -1.15
C THR A 20 10.93 -2.77 -1.32
N ASN A 21 12.01 -3.27 -1.91
CA ASN A 21 13.14 -2.45 -2.38
C ASN A 21 12.93 -1.88 -3.80
N ASP A 22 11.90 -2.30 -4.53
CA ASP A 22 11.56 -1.80 -5.86
C ASP A 22 10.04 -1.61 -6.00
N LEU A 23 9.58 -0.39 -5.68
CA LEU A 23 8.17 -0.03 -5.70
C LEU A 23 7.54 -0.16 -7.09
N ARG A 24 8.27 0.21 -8.14
CA ARG A 24 7.75 0.23 -9.52
C ARG A 24 7.53 -1.20 -10.03
N LYS A 25 8.54 -2.06 -9.87
CA LYS A 25 8.43 -3.47 -10.24
C LYS A 25 7.31 -4.16 -9.47
N ARG A 26 7.25 -3.94 -8.15
CA ARG A 26 6.23 -4.55 -7.28
C ARG A 26 4.81 -4.11 -7.65
N PHE A 27 4.62 -2.83 -7.98
CA PHE A 27 3.33 -2.32 -8.45
C PHE A 27 2.89 -2.97 -9.77
N LYS A 28 3.82 -3.10 -10.73
CA LYS A 28 3.57 -3.81 -11.98
C LYS A 28 3.20 -5.28 -11.70
N ASP A 29 3.94 -5.98 -10.85
CA ASP A 29 3.67 -7.37 -10.51
C ASP A 29 2.28 -7.57 -9.87
N HIS A 30 1.83 -6.62 -9.03
CA HIS A 30 0.48 -6.65 -8.47
C HIS A 30 -0.61 -6.47 -9.53
N ASN A 31 -0.42 -5.59 -10.51
CA ASN A 31 -1.36 -5.36 -11.60
C ASN A 31 -1.28 -6.42 -12.71
N ASP A 32 -0.15 -7.12 -12.83
CA ASP A 32 0.03 -8.29 -13.71
C ASP A 32 -0.54 -9.59 -13.09
N GLY A 33 -1.14 -9.54 -11.90
CA GLY A 33 -1.78 -10.72 -11.29
C GLY A 33 -0.82 -11.75 -10.70
N LYS A 34 0.46 -11.42 -10.51
CA LYS A 34 1.48 -12.36 -10.02
C LYS A 34 1.33 -12.75 -8.55
N SER A 35 0.49 -12.05 -7.79
CA SER A 35 0.15 -12.43 -6.41
C SER A 35 -1.24 -13.05 -6.34
N SER A 36 -1.31 -14.27 -5.79
CA SER A 36 -2.54 -15.05 -5.63
C SER A 36 -3.63 -14.32 -4.83
N TYR A 37 -3.22 -13.51 -3.84
CA TYR A 37 -4.14 -12.71 -3.03
C TYR A 37 -4.59 -11.45 -3.76
N THR A 38 -3.65 -10.68 -4.31
CA THR A 38 -3.97 -9.37 -4.88
C THR A 38 -4.64 -9.47 -6.25
N LYS A 39 -4.41 -10.55 -7.01
CA LYS A 39 -4.99 -10.70 -8.36
C LYS A 39 -6.52 -10.57 -8.42
N LYS A 40 -7.20 -10.92 -7.33
CA LYS A 40 -8.67 -10.84 -7.20
C LYS A 40 -9.20 -9.40 -7.18
N TYR A 41 -8.34 -8.41 -6.90
CA TYR A 41 -8.74 -7.01 -6.71
C TYR A 41 -8.00 -6.04 -7.64
N ILE A 42 -7.43 -6.53 -8.74
CA ILE A 42 -6.88 -5.69 -9.82
C ILE A 42 -8.03 -4.98 -10.56
N PRO A 43 -7.86 -3.71 -11.00
CA PRO A 43 -6.63 -2.92 -10.98
C PRO A 43 -6.38 -2.15 -9.67
N TYR A 44 -5.11 -1.98 -9.36
CA TYR A 44 -4.62 -1.22 -8.20
C TYR A 44 -4.01 0.11 -8.61
N GLU A 45 -4.16 1.09 -7.72
CA GLU A 45 -3.45 2.37 -7.74
C GLU A 45 -2.61 2.51 -6.47
N ILE A 46 -1.41 3.10 -6.59
CA ILE A 46 -0.63 3.52 -5.42
C ILE A 46 -1.22 4.82 -4.93
N ILE A 47 -1.74 4.82 -3.70
CA ILE A 47 -2.32 6.01 -3.07
C ILE A 47 -1.40 6.62 -2.00
N TYR A 48 -0.37 5.87 -1.58
CA TYR A 48 0.61 6.31 -0.60
C TYR A 48 1.87 5.45 -0.64
N TYR A 49 3.03 6.05 -0.36
CA TYR A 49 4.25 5.32 -0.03
C TYR A 49 5.20 6.16 0.84
N GLU A 50 6.06 5.48 1.60
CA GLU A 50 7.14 6.02 2.40
C GLU A 50 8.45 5.35 1.98
N ALA A 51 9.57 6.07 2.06
CA ALA A 51 10.90 5.56 1.73
C ALA A 51 11.79 5.51 2.99
N CYS A 52 12.53 4.42 3.15
CA CYS A 52 13.46 4.18 4.26
C CYS A 52 14.82 3.74 3.68
N ILE A 53 15.90 4.15 4.32
CA ILE A 53 17.25 3.68 3.95
C ILE A 53 17.42 2.23 4.40
N ASP A 54 17.01 1.92 5.62
CA ASP A 54 17.07 0.59 6.22
C ASP A 54 15.82 -0.25 5.90
N GLU A 55 16.01 -1.56 5.72
CA GLU A 55 14.94 -2.49 5.41
C GLU A 55 14.02 -2.78 6.60
N GLN A 56 14.60 -2.89 7.80
CA GLN A 56 13.87 -3.18 9.03
C GLN A 56 12.96 -2.02 9.41
N ASP A 57 13.37 -0.78 9.14
CA ASP A 57 12.50 0.39 9.26
C ASP A 57 11.25 0.27 8.38
N ALA A 58 11.43 -0.06 7.09
CA ALA A 58 10.32 -0.25 6.16
C ALA A 58 9.39 -1.40 6.61
N ARG A 59 9.94 -2.54 7.02
CA ARG A 59 9.16 -3.70 7.50
C ARG A 59 8.42 -3.41 8.81
N SER A 60 9.08 -2.74 9.76
CA SER A 60 8.47 -2.32 11.02
C SER A 60 7.32 -1.35 10.77
N ARG A 61 7.51 -0.43 9.82
CA ARG A 61 6.48 0.50 9.39
C ARG A 61 5.31 -0.21 8.71
N GLU A 62 5.55 -1.16 7.82
CA GLU A 62 4.51 -1.99 7.21
C GLU A 62 3.66 -2.70 8.28
N LYS A 63 4.33 -3.33 9.27
CA LYS A 63 3.67 -4.02 10.38
C LYS A 63 2.79 -3.05 11.17
N TYR A 64 3.28 -1.85 11.48
CA TYR A 64 2.49 -0.82 12.15
C TYR A 64 1.26 -0.41 11.33
N LEU A 65 1.44 -0.12 10.04
CA LEU A 65 0.35 0.34 9.15
C LEU A 65 -0.78 -0.71 8.98
N LYS A 66 -0.46 -2.01 9.15
CA LYS A 66 -1.46 -3.10 9.16
C LYS A 66 -2.31 -3.16 10.43
N THR A 67 -1.88 -2.55 11.54
CA THR A 67 -2.64 -2.50 12.80
C THR A 67 -3.86 -1.56 12.72
N GLY A 68 -4.77 -1.63 13.69
CA GLY A 68 -5.91 -0.70 13.78
C GLY A 68 -5.48 0.76 13.89
N MET A 69 -4.46 1.04 14.71
CA MET A 69 -3.88 2.39 14.84
C MET A 69 -3.22 2.86 13.54
N GLY A 70 -2.50 1.98 12.86
CA GLY A 70 -1.91 2.26 11.56
C GLY A 70 -2.95 2.57 10.49
N LYS A 71 -4.05 1.83 10.44
CA LYS A 71 -5.18 2.12 9.54
C LYS A 71 -5.82 3.48 9.84
N ARG A 72 -5.98 3.85 11.13
CA ARG A 72 -6.46 5.18 11.53
C ARG A 72 -5.50 6.28 11.11
N TYR A 73 -4.19 6.06 11.26
CA TYR A 73 -3.16 6.97 10.76
C TYR A 73 -3.30 7.18 9.25
N LEU A 74 -3.42 6.11 8.46
CA LEU A 74 -3.59 6.21 7.00
C LEU A 74 -4.85 6.97 6.60
N LYS A 75 -5.98 6.70 7.26
CA LYS A 75 -7.24 7.44 7.03
C LYS A 75 -7.06 8.94 7.26
N ASN A 76 -6.38 9.32 8.33
CA ASN A 76 -6.11 10.73 8.64
C ASN A 76 -5.11 11.35 7.65
N ARG A 77 -4.04 10.62 7.33
CA ARG A 77 -2.99 11.05 6.40
C ARG A 77 -3.52 11.28 4.98
N LEU A 78 -4.44 10.42 4.55
CA LEU A 78 -5.05 10.43 3.21
C LEU A 78 -6.46 11.03 3.23
N ARG A 79 -6.83 11.79 4.27
CA ARG A 79 -8.20 12.27 4.48
C ARG A 79 -8.78 12.96 3.24
N ARG A 80 -8.00 13.81 2.56
CA ARG A 80 -8.45 14.54 1.37
C ARG A 80 -8.69 13.62 0.18
N PHE A 81 -7.80 12.66 -0.04
CA PHE A 81 -7.95 11.70 -1.12
C PHE A 81 -9.16 10.80 -0.87
N LEU A 82 -9.32 10.30 0.35
CA LEU A 82 -10.43 9.43 0.73
C LEU A 82 -11.78 10.15 0.83
N SER A 83 -11.80 11.47 1.08
CA SER A 83 -13.02 12.27 1.04
C SER A 83 -13.50 12.59 -0.39
N LEU A 84 -12.62 12.45 -1.39
CA LEU A 84 -12.97 12.66 -2.80
C LEU A 84 -13.53 11.40 -3.47
N THR A 85 -13.46 10.26 -2.80
CA THR A 85 -13.95 8.95 -3.28
C THR A 85 -15.29 8.55 -2.64
N GLY A 86 -16.04 9.51 -2.08
CA GLY A 86 -17.35 9.30 -1.44
C GLY A 86 -18.45 10.12 -2.10
#